data_AF-A0A8S1RMY5-F1
#
_entry.id   AF-A0A8S1RMY5-F1
#
_cell.length_a   1.000
_cell.length_b   1.000
_cell.length_c   1.000
_cell.angle_alpha   90.00
_cell.angle_beta   90.00
_cell.angle_gamma   90.00
#
_symmetry.space_group_name_H-M   'P 1'
#
loop_
_entity.id
_entity.type
_entity.pdbx_description
1 polymer ?
#
loop_
_entity_poly.entity_id
_entity_poly.type
_entity_poly.pdbx_seq_one_letter_code
_entity_poly.pdbx_strand_id
1 'polypeptide(L)'
;MYKQSQKIQSNVQRLNQIHRNYVAGDYYQNYKNNQNIEDPLNAQKMIEQYKYKKNEKKQLVTKRIKMVDPFSNKYQRDINSFAYVYEAGGIPCKINYNAHGNMKIQWIPDVNIMTLPYDPVLVTCFNGLLEDVHPYLAIATMAIQYMLSNENAQEKIISLLPKLVLPLRNALSSKSDKVFSSALTVLISLSNIVGSHLDKYLKLFIVPIWQRQNHSAFGEQIRIAFVTLEDNGGSEVYQIIKQKIPTYSNF
;
A
#
# COMPACT_ATOMS: atom_id res chain seq x y z
N MET A 1 -5.36 13.33 41.37
CA MET A 1 -5.06 12.12 42.18
C MET A 1 -5.79 10.92 41.57
N TYR A 2 -5.28 10.39 40.46
CA TYR A 2 -4.53 9.13 40.26
C TYR A 2 -5.32 7.81 40.45
N LYS A 3 -5.75 7.24 39.30
CA LYS A 3 -6.17 5.85 39.07
C LYS A 3 -4.93 5.00 38.68
N GLN A 4 -4.34 4.25 39.61
CA GLN A 4 -3.24 3.30 39.35
C GLN A 4 -3.57 1.82 39.70
N SER A 5 -4.78 1.50 40.14
CA SER A 5 -5.04 0.20 40.81
C SER A 5 -5.36 -1.02 39.93
N GLN A 6 -5.61 -0.89 38.61
CA GLN A 6 -6.01 -2.04 37.76
C GLN A 6 -4.85 -2.73 37.01
N LYS A 7 -3.71 -2.05 36.79
CA LYS A 7 -2.54 -2.64 36.10
C LYS A 7 -1.70 -3.57 36.98
N ILE A 8 -1.83 -3.49 38.30
CA ILE A 8 -1.03 -4.29 39.25
C ILE A 8 -1.58 -5.72 39.38
N GLN A 9 -2.91 -5.90 39.33
CA GLN A 9 -3.54 -7.23 39.47
C GLN A 9 -3.31 -8.17 38.27
N SER A 10 -3.19 -7.66 37.05
CA SER A 10 -2.92 -8.50 35.86
C SER A 10 -1.46 -8.99 35.80
N ASN A 11 -0.51 -8.22 36.33
CA ASN A 11 0.89 -8.61 36.42
C ASN A 11 1.11 -9.74 37.45
N VAL A 12 0.36 -9.73 38.56
CA VAL A 12 0.39 -10.82 39.57
C VAL A 12 -0.13 -12.13 38.98
N GLN A 13 -1.19 -12.11 38.15
CA GLN A 13 -1.69 -13.31 37.46
C GLN A 13 -0.68 -13.88 36.45
N ARG A 14 0.06 -13.01 35.75
CA ARG A 14 1.08 -13.41 34.77
C ARG A 14 2.31 -14.01 35.43
N LEU A 15 2.74 -13.48 36.58
CA LEU A 15 3.84 -14.03 37.39
C LEU A 15 3.48 -15.38 38.00
N ASN A 16 2.25 -15.56 38.49
CA ASN A 16 1.76 -16.85 39.01
C ASN A 16 1.71 -17.95 37.94
N GLN A 17 1.47 -17.59 36.67
CA GLN A 17 1.45 -18.55 35.56
C GLN A 17 2.86 -18.95 35.10
N ILE A 18 3.84 -18.05 35.21
CA ILE A 18 5.26 -18.35 34.98
C ILE A 18 5.81 -19.21 36.11
N HIS A 19 5.42 -18.95 37.37
CA HIS A 19 5.80 -19.76 38.52
C HIS A 19 5.30 -21.21 38.40
N ARG A 20 4.05 -21.44 37.95
CA ARG A 20 3.53 -22.79 37.66
C ARG A 20 4.32 -23.56 36.58
N ASN A 21 4.89 -22.86 35.61
CA ASN A 21 5.66 -23.49 34.53
C ASN A 21 7.13 -23.74 34.90
N TYR A 22 7.69 -22.95 35.81
CA TYR A 22 9.03 -23.20 36.36
C TYR A 22 9.04 -24.39 37.33
N VAL A 23 8.00 -24.53 38.17
CA VAL A 23 7.88 -25.60 39.17
C VAL A 23 7.76 -27.02 38.55
N ALA A 24 7.38 -27.15 37.28
CA ALA A 24 7.32 -28.44 36.59
C ALA A 24 8.71 -29.00 36.20
N GLY A 25 9.72 -28.15 36.02
CA GLY A 25 11.10 -28.58 35.74
C GLY A 25 11.81 -29.12 36.98
N ASP A 26 11.52 -28.53 38.14
CA ASP A 26 12.15 -28.88 39.42
C ASP A 26 11.60 -30.18 40.03
N TYR A 27 10.39 -30.58 39.66
CA TYR A 27 9.76 -31.81 40.17
C TYR A 27 10.51 -33.08 39.71
N TYR A 28 11.03 -33.13 38.48
CA TYR A 28 11.75 -34.32 37.98
C TYR A 28 13.14 -34.49 38.62
N GLN A 29 13.77 -33.37 39.02
CA GLN A 29 15.04 -33.39 39.77
C GLN A 29 14.81 -33.75 41.24
N ASN A 30 13.70 -33.29 41.85
CA ASN A 30 13.33 -33.67 43.21
C ASN A 30 12.83 -35.11 43.36
N TYR A 31 12.17 -35.70 42.34
CA TYR A 31 11.76 -37.12 42.35
C TYR A 31 12.95 -38.09 42.34
N LYS A 32 14.07 -37.71 41.73
CA LYS A 32 15.26 -38.57 41.64
C LYS A 32 16.08 -38.58 42.93
N ASN A 33 15.94 -37.56 43.76
CA ASN A 33 16.78 -37.31 44.93
C ASN A 33 16.15 -37.69 46.28
N ASN A 34 14.86 -38.02 46.33
CA ASN A 34 14.19 -38.45 47.57
C ASN A 34 13.86 -39.94 47.56
N GLN A 35 14.70 -40.74 48.24
CA GLN A 35 14.37 -42.09 48.67
C GLN A 35 13.38 -42.01 49.84
N ASN A 36 12.09 -41.88 49.56
CA ASN A 36 11.03 -42.29 50.49
C ASN A 36 9.81 -42.71 49.69
N ILE A 37 9.46 -43.98 49.88
CA ILE A 37 8.56 -44.77 49.04
C ILE A 37 7.13 -44.52 49.49
N GLU A 38 6.34 -43.83 48.66
CA GLU A 38 4.88 -43.96 48.65
C GLU A 38 4.45 -44.37 47.24
N ASP A 39 4.22 -45.68 47.12
CA ASP A 39 3.66 -46.45 46.00
C ASP A 39 4.23 -46.19 44.57
N PRO A 40 5.28 -46.92 44.15
CA PRO A 40 5.87 -46.79 42.82
C PRO A 40 4.89 -47.13 41.68
N LEU A 41 3.81 -47.88 41.96
CA LEU A 41 2.80 -48.23 40.97
C LEU A 41 1.93 -47.01 40.59
N ASN A 42 1.65 -46.13 41.55
CA ASN A 42 0.86 -44.92 41.32
C ASN A 42 1.68 -43.87 40.54
N ALA A 43 2.98 -43.76 40.84
CA ALA A 43 3.91 -42.91 40.08
C ALA A 43 4.05 -43.38 38.63
N GLN A 44 4.16 -44.69 38.38
CA GLN A 44 4.21 -45.24 37.02
C GLN A 44 2.91 -45.00 36.25
N LYS A 45 1.74 -45.22 36.89
CA LYS A 45 0.42 -44.94 36.27
C LYS A 45 0.27 -43.46 35.92
N MET A 46 0.71 -42.54 36.78
CA MET A 46 0.68 -41.11 36.49
C MET A 46 1.64 -40.71 35.36
N ILE A 47 2.83 -41.29 35.30
CA ILE A 47 3.79 -41.07 34.21
C ILE A 47 3.24 -41.58 32.88
N GLU A 48 2.62 -42.76 32.85
CA GLU A 48 1.96 -43.30 31.64
C GLU A 48 0.79 -42.42 31.21
N GLN A 49 -0.05 -41.96 32.13
CA GLN A 49 -1.15 -41.04 31.83
C GLN A 49 -0.66 -39.70 31.25
N TYR A 50 0.47 -39.18 31.75
CA TYR A 50 1.12 -37.99 31.21
C TYR A 50 1.76 -38.24 29.83
N LYS A 51 2.38 -39.40 29.59
CA LYS A 51 2.92 -39.78 28.27
C LYS A 51 1.80 -39.97 27.24
N TYR A 52 0.68 -40.59 27.62
CA TYR A 52 -0.50 -40.77 26.77
C TYR A 52 -1.13 -39.42 26.39
N LYS A 53 -1.28 -38.49 27.36
CA LYS A 53 -1.75 -37.11 27.09
C LYS A 53 -0.78 -36.27 26.25
N LYS A 54 0.53 -36.54 26.30
CA LYS A 54 1.53 -35.83 25.48
C LYS A 54 1.48 -36.26 24.02
N ASN A 55 1.14 -37.53 23.75
CA ASN A 55 1.02 -38.06 22.40
C ASN A 55 -0.29 -37.65 21.69
N GLU A 56 -1.34 -37.27 22.42
CA GLU A 56 -2.59 -36.73 21.83
C GLU A 56 -2.56 -35.22 21.54
N LYS A 57 -1.57 -34.48 22.07
CA LYS A 57 -1.33 -33.12 21.58
C LYS A 57 -0.59 -33.21 20.26
N LYS A 58 -1.36 -33.41 19.17
CA LYS A 58 -0.94 -32.96 17.82
C LYS A 58 -0.26 -31.62 18.02
N GLN A 59 0.98 -31.49 17.56
CA GLN A 59 1.66 -30.20 17.55
C GLN A 59 0.68 -29.22 16.91
N LEU A 60 0.19 -28.26 17.70
CA LEU A 60 -0.36 -27.06 17.13
C LEU A 60 0.81 -26.48 16.36
N VAL A 61 0.84 -26.74 15.05
CA VAL A 61 1.60 -25.93 14.13
C VAL A 61 0.94 -24.57 14.25
N THR A 62 1.37 -23.79 15.24
CA THR A 62 1.21 -22.36 15.22
C THR A 62 2.03 -21.97 14.00
N LYS A 63 1.40 -21.95 12.82
CA LYS A 63 1.78 -21.00 11.79
C LYS A 63 1.98 -19.73 12.59
N ARG A 64 3.22 -19.26 12.73
CA ARG A 64 3.48 -18.00 13.40
C ARG A 64 2.49 -17.04 12.77
N ILE A 65 1.45 -16.64 13.50
CA ILE A 65 0.68 -15.49 13.11
C ILE A 65 1.76 -14.43 13.15
N LYS A 66 2.16 -13.94 11.96
CA LYS A 66 3.12 -12.86 11.86
C LYS A 66 2.42 -11.68 12.50
N MET A 67 2.62 -11.52 13.81
CA MET A 67 2.21 -10.32 14.50
C MET A 67 3.06 -9.21 13.90
N VAL A 68 2.37 -8.23 13.33
CA VAL A 68 2.95 -7.01 12.80
C VAL A 68 3.77 -6.39 13.92
N ASP A 69 5.07 -6.20 13.71
CA ASP A 69 5.93 -5.47 14.63
C ASP A 69 5.67 -3.96 14.44
N PRO A 70 4.99 -3.28 15.38
CA PRO A 70 4.64 -1.86 15.24
C PRO A 70 5.85 -0.92 15.29
N PHE A 71 7.05 -1.43 15.60
CA PHE A 71 8.29 -0.66 15.67
C PHE A 71 9.30 -1.01 14.59
N SER A 72 8.99 -1.95 13.68
CA SER A 72 9.88 -2.21 12.55
C SER A 72 9.85 -1.03 11.59
N ASN A 73 11.02 -0.63 11.06
CA ASN A 73 11.14 0.45 10.06
C ASN A 73 10.26 0.23 8.80
N LYS A 74 9.77 -1.00 8.59
CA LYS A 74 8.80 -1.34 7.54
C LYS A 74 7.44 -0.67 7.75
N TYR A 75 7.09 -0.27 8.97
CA TYR A 75 5.86 0.44 9.34
C TYR A 75 6.09 1.88 9.82
N GLN A 76 7.32 2.41 9.75
CA GLN A 76 7.56 3.86 9.73
C GLN A 76 7.17 4.47 8.38
N ARG A 77 6.16 3.90 7.71
CA ARG A 77 5.55 4.57 6.57
C ARG A 77 4.67 5.66 7.15
N ASP A 78 4.71 6.83 6.53
CA ASP A 78 3.75 7.89 6.83
C ASP A 78 2.34 7.27 6.80
N ILE A 79 1.53 7.54 7.83
CA ILE A 79 0.16 7.01 7.95
C ILE A 79 -0.68 7.41 6.73
N ASN A 80 -0.27 8.48 6.05
CA ASN A 80 -0.90 8.98 4.83
C ASN A 80 -0.26 8.46 3.54
N SER A 81 0.72 7.54 3.60
CA SER A 81 1.31 6.95 2.39
C SER A 81 0.31 6.02 1.70
N PHE A 82 0.41 5.95 0.37
CA PHE A 82 -0.45 5.08 -0.41
C PHE A 82 -0.25 3.61 -0.02
N ALA A 83 1.00 3.19 0.21
CA ALA A 83 1.32 1.84 0.66
C ALA A 83 0.59 1.46 1.96
N TYR A 84 0.53 2.37 2.93
CA TYR A 84 -0.18 2.14 4.18
C TYR A 84 -1.70 2.03 3.96
N VAL A 85 -2.29 2.99 3.24
CA VAL A 85 -3.74 2.99 2.97
C VAL A 85 -4.17 1.77 2.16
N TYR A 86 -3.34 1.34 1.20
CA TYR A 86 -3.58 0.12 0.44
C TYR A 86 -3.58 -1.13 1.34
N GLU A 87 -2.56 -1.29 2.19
CA GLU A 87 -2.46 -2.43 3.12
C GLU A 87 -3.59 -2.45 4.15
N ALA A 88 -4.11 -1.28 4.53
CA ALA A 88 -5.29 -1.14 5.39
C ALA A 88 -6.63 -1.41 4.68
N GLY A 89 -6.63 -1.64 3.37
CA GLY A 89 -7.85 -1.88 2.58
C GLY A 89 -8.61 -0.62 2.17
N GLY A 90 -8.00 0.56 2.25
CA GLY A 90 -8.61 1.83 1.86
C GLY A 90 -8.78 2.01 0.35
N ILE A 91 -8.06 1.22 -0.46
CA ILE A 91 -8.25 1.16 -1.91
C ILE A 91 -8.96 -0.17 -2.24
N PRO A 92 -10.17 -0.14 -2.83
CA PRO A 92 -11.00 -1.34 -2.99
C PRO A 92 -10.59 -2.18 -4.22
N CYS A 93 -9.31 -2.54 -4.31
CA CYS A 93 -8.78 -3.42 -5.35
C CYS A 93 -7.77 -4.43 -4.79
N LYS A 94 -7.65 -5.57 -5.48
CA LYS A 94 -6.72 -6.66 -5.16
C LYS A 94 -5.79 -6.92 -6.35
N ILE A 95 -4.58 -7.36 -6.06
CA ILE A 95 -3.64 -7.79 -7.09
C ILE A 95 -3.97 -9.24 -7.49
N ASN A 96 -4.09 -9.46 -8.79
CA ASN A 96 -4.09 -10.78 -9.38
C ASN A 96 -2.93 -10.91 -10.36
N TYR A 97 -2.28 -12.07 -10.36
CA TYR A 97 -1.28 -12.43 -11.35
C TYR A 97 -1.92 -13.35 -12.37
N ASN A 98 -1.77 -13.04 -13.66
CA ASN A 98 -2.19 -13.97 -14.71
C ASN A 98 -1.17 -15.13 -14.83
N ALA A 99 -1.50 -16.14 -15.62
CA ALA A 99 -0.63 -17.31 -15.85
C ALA A 99 0.76 -16.94 -16.42
N HIS A 100 0.89 -15.77 -17.04
CA HIS A 100 2.14 -15.25 -17.60
C HIS A 100 2.92 -14.36 -16.61
N GLY A 101 2.47 -14.23 -15.36
CA GLY A 101 3.11 -13.41 -14.34
C GLY A 101 2.82 -11.90 -14.42
N ASN A 102 1.98 -11.47 -15.35
CA ASN A 102 1.59 -10.06 -15.46
C ASN A 102 0.61 -9.70 -14.34
N MET A 103 0.91 -8.60 -13.66
CA MET A 103 0.07 -8.03 -12.61
C MET A 103 -1.16 -7.35 -13.22
N LYS A 104 -2.34 -7.64 -12.67
CA LYS A 104 -3.58 -6.91 -12.93
C LYS A 104 -4.24 -6.57 -11.60
N ILE A 105 -4.95 -5.44 -11.54
CA ILE A 105 -5.84 -5.16 -10.42
C ILE A 105 -7.24 -5.69 -10.72
N GLN A 106 -7.89 -6.26 -9.71
CA GLN A 106 -9.31 -6.60 -9.73
C GLN A 106 -10.00 -5.78 -8.63
N TRP A 107 -11.04 -5.05 -9.01
CA TRP A 107 -11.89 -4.34 -8.06
C TRP A 107 -12.74 -5.33 -7.25
N ILE A 108 -12.99 -4.98 -5.99
CA ILE A 108 -13.83 -5.82 -5.12
C ILE A 108 -15.25 -5.87 -5.71
N PRO A 109 -15.84 -7.06 -5.93
CA PRO A 109 -17.12 -7.21 -6.67
C PRO A 109 -18.28 -6.38 -6.12
N ASP A 110 -18.33 -6.17 -4.80
CA ASP A 110 -19.42 -5.45 -4.14
C ASP A 110 -19.28 -3.92 -4.24
N VAL A 111 -18.19 -3.42 -4.82
CA VAL A 111 -17.93 -1.99 -4.99
C VAL A 111 -18.34 -1.54 -6.38
N ASN A 112 -19.45 -0.80 -6.46
CA ASN A 112 -19.87 -0.17 -7.69
C ASN A 112 -19.06 1.12 -7.93
N ILE A 113 -18.22 1.10 -8.95
CA ILE A 113 -17.36 2.22 -9.33
C ILE A 113 -18.13 3.47 -9.76
N MET A 114 -19.34 3.30 -10.31
CA MET A 114 -20.20 4.40 -10.73
C MET A 114 -20.71 5.21 -9.54
N THR A 115 -20.96 4.56 -8.41
CA THR A 115 -21.45 5.21 -7.18
C THR A 115 -20.35 5.52 -6.17
N LEU A 116 -19.16 4.94 -6.35
CA LEU A 116 -18.01 5.18 -5.47
C LEU A 116 -17.65 6.69 -5.44
N PRO A 117 -17.48 7.27 -4.24
CA PRO A 117 -16.88 8.60 -4.11
C PRO A 117 -15.40 8.55 -4.49
N TYR A 118 -14.98 9.44 -5.39
CA TYR A 118 -13.58 9.49 -5.85
C TYR A 118 -12.65 10.09 -4.79
N ASP A 119 -13.17 10.88 -3.86
CA ASP A 119 -12.45 11.32 -2.66
C ASP A 119 -12.82 10.38 -1.50
N PRO A 120 -11.86 9.77 -0.79
CA PRO A 120 -10.41 9.98 -0.86
C PRO A 120 -9.65 9.05 -1.82
N VAL A 121 -10.32 8.09 -2.45
CA VAL A 121 -9.67 6.98 -3.18
C VAL A 121 -8.74 7.47 -4.29
N LEU A 122 -9.24 8.28 -5.22
CA LEU A 122 -8.46 8.79 -6.36
C LEU A 122 -7.32 9.71 -5.90
N VAL A 123 -7.58 10.58 -4.93
CA VAL A 123 -6.55 11.49 -4.36
C VAL A 123 -5.42 10.67 -3.75
N THR A 124 -5.75 9.62 -3.01
CA THR A 124 -4.77 8.70 -2.42
C THR A 124 -3.97 7.98 -3.49
N CYS A 125 -4.63 7.50 -4.57
CA CYS A 125 -3.92 6.88 -5.69
C CYS A 125 -2.95 7.85 -6.39
N PHE A 126 -3.33 9.13 -6.57
CA PHE A 126 -2.44 10.15 -7.13
C PHE A 126 -1.21 10.41 -6.26
N ASN A 127 -1.36 10.40 -4.93
CA ASN A 127 -0.21 10.44 -4.01
C ASN A 127 0.68 9.20 -4.15
N GLY A 128 0.08 8.04 -4.45
CA GLY A 128 0.77 6.78 -4.70
C GLY A 128 1.65 6.75 -5.94
N LEU A 129 1.56 7.75 -6.84
CA LEU A 129 2.46 7.87 -7.99
C LEU A 129 3.92 8.11 -7.56
N LEU A 130 4.16 8.63 -6.35
CA LEU A 130 5.51 8.84 -5.83
C LEU A 130 6.12 7.58 -5.19
N GLU A 131 5.35 6.52 -5.01
CA GLU A 131 5.87 5.26 -4.49
C GLU A 131 6.87 4.69 -5.51
N ASP A 132 8.05 4.27 -5.07
CA ASP A 132 9.08 3.65 -5.91
C ASP A 132 9.29 2.16 -5.58
N VAL A 133 8.70 1.70 -4.48
CA VAL A 133 8.72 0.32 -4.02
C VAL A 133 7.60 -0.49 -4.68
N HIS A 134 7.96 -1.61 -5.30
CA HIS A 134 6.98 -2.56 -5.82
C HIS A 134 6.19 -3.21 -4.67
N PRO A 135 4.85 -3.38 -4.76
CA PRO A 135 3.99 -3.20 -5.94
C PRO A 135 3.25 -1.85 -6.07
N TYR A 136 3.50 -0.90 -5.17
CA TYR A 136 2.58 0.20 -4.90
C TYR A 136 2.38 1.16 -6.09
N LEU A 137 3.46 1.56 -6.77
CA LEU A 137 3.38 2.41 -7.98
C LEU A 137 2.45 1.83 -9.04
N ALA A 138 2.59 0.53 -9.29
CA ALA A 138 1.84 -0.14 -10.34
C ALA A 138 0.36 -0.28 -9.95
N ILE A 139 0.06 -0.53 -8.67
CA ILE A 139 -1.32 -0.55 -8.16
C ILE A 139 -1.95 0.84 -8.28
N ALA A 140 -1.26 1.88 -7.82
CA ALA A 140 -1.75 3.25 -7.89
C ALA A 140 -2.05 3.67 -9.33
N THR A 141 -1.11 3.40 -10.25
CA THR A 141 -1.24 3.73 -11.68
C THR A 141 -2.41 2.99 -12.32
N MET A 142 -2.53 1.67 -12.09
CA MET A 142 -3.63 0.88 -12.63
C MET A 142 -4.98 1.30 -12.04
N ALA A 143 -5.03 1.65 -10.75
CA ALA A 143 -6.25 2.10 -10.09
C ALA A 143 -6.71 3.44 -10.65
N ILE A 144 -5.79 4.39 -10.87
CA ILE A 144 -6.08 5.66 -11.54
C ILE A 144 -6.65 5.38 -12.92
N GLN A 145 -5.95 4.62 -13.77
CA GLN A 145 -6.41 4.31 -15.12
C GLN A 145 -7.80 3.70 -15.13
N TYR A 146 -8.05 2.71 -14.25
CA TYR A 146 -9.36 2.10 -14.14
C TYR A 146 -10.42 3.13 -13.76
N MET A 147 -10.17 3.98 -12.76
CA MET A 147 -11.11 5.03 -12.34
C MET A 147 -11.39 6.03 -13.47
N LEU A 148 -10.35 6.50 -14.16
CA LEU A 148 -10.46 7.43 -15.28
C LEU A 148 -11.28 6.87 -16.46
N SER A 149 -11.26 5.56 -16.69
CA SER A 149 -11.96 4.91 -17.81
C SER A 149 -13.46 4.65 -17.58
N ASN A 150 -14.04 5.02 -16.43
CA ASN A 150 -15.46 4.78 -16.16
C ASN A 150 -16.36 5.85 -16.75
N GLU A 151 -17.60 5.46 -17.06
CA GLU A 151 -18.67 6.38 -17.42
C GLU A 151 -18.93 7.35 -16.24
N ASN A 152 -19.15 8.63 -16.54
CA ASN A 152 -19.31 9.72 -15.56
C ASN A 152 -18.07 10.05 -14.70
N ALA A 153 -16.89 9.53 -15.04
CA ALA A 153 -15.66 9.87 -14.33
C ALA A 153 -15.33 11.37 -14.45
N GLN A 154 -15.60 11.98 -15.61
CA GLN A 154 -15.21 13.35 -15.94
C GLN A 154 -15.66 14.38 -14.89
N GLU A 155 -16.95 14.43 -14.55
CA GLU A 155 -17.48 15.42 -13.59
C GLU A 155 -16.85 15.27 -12.20
N LYS A 156 -16.71 14.01 -11.73
CA LYS A 156 -16.06 13.70 -10.46
C LYS A 156 -14.60 14.15 -10.46
N ILE A 157 -13.86 13.90 -11.55
CA ILE A 157 -12.44 14.26 -11.67
C ILE A 157 -12.27 15.77 -11.74
N ILE A 158 -13.09 16.49 -12.52
CA ILE A 158 -13.02 17.94 -12.65
C ILE A 158 -13.14 18.61 -11.27
N SER A 159 -14.07 18.14 -10.42
CA SER A 159 -14.23 18.63 -9.05
C SER A 159 -13.00 18.40 -8.15
N LEU A 160 -12.20 17.38 -8.46
CA LEU A 160 -11.02 17.00 -7.70
C LEU A 160 -9.70 17.52 -8.27
N LEU A 161 -9.66 18.05 -9.49
CA LEU A 161 -8.44 18.54 -10.14
C LEU A 161 -7.51 19.36 -9.21
N PRO A 162 -7.99 20.32 -8.40
CA PRO A 162 -7.12 21.07 -7.48
C PRO A 162 -6.31 20.18 -6.52
N LYS A 163 -6.85 19.03 -6.10
CA LYS A 163 -6.18 18.06 -5.22
C LYS A 163 -5.25 17.11 -5.97
N LEU A 164 -5.49 16.88 -7.28
CA LEU A 164 -4.74 15.92 -8.10
C LEU A 164 -3.50 16.55 -8.76
N VAL A 165 -3.53 17.85 -9.02
CA VAL A 165 -2.48 18.58 -9.75
C VAL A 165 -1.12 18.51 -9.05
N LEU A 166 -1.07 18.76 -7.74
CA LEU A 166 0.21 18.80 -7.04
C LEU A 166 0.87 17.41 -6.93
N PRO A 167 0.18 16.33 -6.54
CA PRO A 167 0.74 14.98 -6.56
C PRO A 167 1.25 14.58 -7.95
N LEU A 168 0.49 14.86 -9.01
CA LEU A 168 0.90 14.56 -10.39
C LEU A 168 2.16 15.34 -10.79
N ARG A 169 2.19 16.65 -10.51
CA ARG A 169 3.35 17.50 -10.79
C ARG A 169 4.60 17.01 -10.05
N ASN A 170 4.46 16.58 -8.81
CA ASN A 170 5.58 16.04 -8.03
C ASN A 170 6.09 14.72 -8.63
N ALA A 171 5.19 13.82 -9.06
CA ALA A 171 5.57 12.58 -9.73
C ALA A 171 6.27 12.83 -11.08
N LEU A 172 5.80 13.80 -11.87
CA LEU A 172 6.47 14.23 -13.11
C LEU A 172 7.84 14.89 -12.87
N SER A 173 8.10 15.39 -11.66
CA SER A 173 9.40 15.96 -11.28
C SER A 173 10.34 14.91 -10.67
N SER A 174 9.92 13.64 -10.56
CA SER A 174 10.72 12.58 -9.95
C SER A 174 11.93 12.22 -10.81
N LYS A 175 13.04 11.88 -10.14
CA LYS A 175 14.23 11.33 -10.79
C LYS A 175 14.07 9.87 -11.19
N SER A 176 13.08 9.17 -10.61
CA SER A 176 12.82 7.77 -10.93
C SER A 176 12.11 7.66 -12.27
N ASP A 177 12.76 6.98 -13.21
CA ASP A 177 12.24 6.69 -14.55
C ASP A 177 10.87 6.03 -14.53
N LYS A 178 10.65 5.10 -13.59
CA LYS A 178 9.38 4.37 -13.44
C LYS A 178 8.26 5.29 -13.00
N VAL A 179 8.55 6.16 -12.02
CA VAL A 179 7.59 7.15 -11.50
C VAL A 179 7.25 8.16 -12.59
N PHE A 180 8.26 8.70 -13.26
CA PHE A 180 8.08 9.66 -14.35
C PHE A 180 7.21 9.09 -15.47
N SER A 181 7.55 7.89 -15.97
CA SER A 181 6.81 7.25 -17.07
C SER A 181 5.36 6.95 -16.69
N SER A 182 5.11 6.48 -15.46
CA SER A 182 3.76 6.21 -14.94
C SER A 182 2.94 7.51 -14.80
N ALA A 183 3.56 8.57 -14.27
CA ALA A 183 2.94 9.88 -14.14
C ALA A 183 2.62 10.51 -15.50
N LEU A 184 3.50 10.36 -16.49
CA LEU A 184 3.27 10.85 -17.85
C LEU A 184 2.10 10.12 -18.53
N THR A 185 2.01 8.80 -18.36
CA THR A 185 0.84 8.03 -18.82
C THR A 185 -0.45 8.50 -18.13
N VAL A 186 -0.42 8.73 -16.82
CA VAL A 186 -1.59 9.25 -16.10
C VAL A 186 -1.98 10.65 -16.58
N LEU A 187 -1.01 11.53 -16.87
CA LEU A 187 -1.30 12.86 -17.41
C LEU A 187 -2.02 12.78 -18.77
N ILE A 188 -1.55 11.91 -19.67
CA ILE A 188 -2.18 11.68 -20.98
C ILE A 188 -3.63 11.22 -20.80
N SER A 189 -3.85 10.19 -19.97
CA SER A 189 -5.21 9.71 -19.68
C SER A 189 -6.08 10.78 -19.03
N LEU A 190 -5.53 11.56 -18.10
CA LEU A 190 -6.24 12.64 -17.43
C LEU A 190 -6.68 13.71 -18.45
N SER A 191 -5.78 14.13 -19.34
CA SER A 191 -6.06 15.09 -20.41
C SER A 191 -7.21 14.63 -21.30
N ASN A 192 -7.21 13.37 -21.72
CA ASN A 192 -8.28 12.81 -22.56
C ASN A 192 -9.66 12.81 -21.87
N ILE A 193 -9.70 12.76 -20.54
CA ILE A 193 -10.95 12.74 -19.79
C ILE A 193 -11.45 14.15 -19.44
N VAL A 194 -10.56 15.07 -19.05
CA VAL A 194 -10.98 16.41 -18.58
C VAL A 194 -10.86 17.51 -19.63
N GLY A 195 -10.13 17.27 -20.72
CA GLY A 195 -9.93 18.24 -21.79
C GLY A 195 -9.32 19.55 -21.30
N SER A 196 -9.86 20.66 -21.82
CA SER A 196 -9.46 22.04 -21.52
C SER A 196 -9.54 22.45 -20.04
N HIS A 197 -10.22 21.67 -19.18
CA HIS A 197 -10.23 21.92 -17.73
C HIS A 197 -8.82 21.81 -17.11
N LEU A 198 -7.89 21.12 -17.80
CA LEU A 198 -6.50 20.98 -17.38
C LEU A 198 -5.64 22.21 -17.69
N ASP A 199 -6.07 23.08 -18.62
CA ASP A 199 -5.26 24.14 -19.24
C ASP A 199 -4.67 25.11 -18.21
N LYS A 200 -5.48 25.48 -17.21
CA LYS A 200 -5.07 26.35 -16.09
C LYS A 200 -3.94 25.78 -15.24
N TYR A 201 -3.67 24.47 -15.31
CA TYR A 201 -2.62 23.79 -14.55
C TYR A 201 -1.40 23.41 -15.40
N LEU A 202 -1.45 23.52 -16.73
CA LEU A 202 -0.40 23.00 -17.61
C LEU A 202 0.99 23.59 -17.35
N LYS A 203 1.05 24.86 -16.93
CA LYS A 203 2.32 25.52 -16.56
C LYS A 203 3.09 24.76 -15.48
N LEU A 204 2.42 23.96 -14.65
CA LEU A 204 3.01 23.13 -13.61
C LEU A 204 3.60 21.82 -14.15
N PHE A 205 3.12 21.31 -15.28
CA PHE A 205 3.52 20.02 -15.86
C PHE A 205 4.57 20.18 -16.97
N ILE A 206 4.47 21.24 -17.78
CA ILE A 206 5.30 21.44 -18.98
C ILE A 206 6.79 21.41 -18.66
N VAL A 207 7.21 22.13 -17.61
CA VAL A 207 8.65 22.23 -17.26
C VAL A 207 9.22 20.88 -16.80
N PRO A 208 8.61 20.16 -15.83
CA PRO A 208 9.07 18.82 -15.45
C PRO A 208 9.16 17.82 -16.62
N ILE A 209 8.19 17.85 -17.54
CA ILE A 209 8.16 16.96 -18.71
C ILE A 209 9.32 17.30 -19.65
N TRP A 210 9.49 18.57 -20.00
CA TRP A 210 10.53 19.00 -20.94
C TRP A 210 11.94 18.76 -20.44
N GLN A 211 12.17 18.86 -19.12
CA GLN A 211 13.47 18.52 -18.51
C GLN A 211 13.92 17.08 -18.80
N ARG A 212 12.99 16.20 -19.20
CA ARG A 212 13.24 14.79 -19.50
C ARG A 212 13.29 14.49 -21.00
N GLN A 213 13.14 15.49 -21.87
CA GLN A 213 13.14 15.36 -23.34
C GLN A 213 14.40 14.67 -23.89
N ASN A 214 15.58 14.97 -23.32
CA ASN A 214 16.85 14.44 -23.81
C ASN A 214 17.10 12.99 -23.38
N HIS A 215 16.20 12.41 -22.57
CA HIS A 215 16.31 11.02 -22.17
C HIS A 215 15.80 10.12 -23.31
N SER A 216 16.66 9.27 -23.85
CA SER A 216 16.38 8.44 -25.02
C SER A 216 15.12 7.57 -24.87
N ALA A 217 14.79 7.16 -23.65
CA ALA A 217 13.61 6.34 -23.38
C ALA A 217 12.26 7.09 -23.43
N PHE A 218 12.24 8.42 -23.29
CA PHE A 218 10.99 9.18 -23.09
C PHE A 218 10.62 10.11 -24.24
N GLY A 219 11.49 10.33 -25.22
CA GLY A 219 11.24 11.29 -26.31
C GLY A 219 9.89 11.10 -27.00
N GLU A 220 9.55 9.86 -27.36
CA GLU A 220 8.26 9.57 -28.01
C GLU A 220 7.07 9.73 -27.06
N GLN A 221 7.20 9.28 -25.80
CA GLN A 221 6.11 9.41 -24.82
C GLN A 221 5.84 10.89 -24.47
N ILE A 222 6.89 11.70 -24.41
CA ILE A 222 6.82 13.15 -24.19
C ILE A 222 6.15 13.84 -25.38
N ARG A 223 6.53 13.44 -26.61
CA ARG A 223 5.89 13.94 -27.84
C ARG A 223 4.39 13.65 -27.84
N ILE A 224 4.00 12.39 -27.59
CA ILE A 224 2.59 11.98 -27.48
C ILE A 224 1.88 12.81 -26.41
N ALA A 225 2.52 13.06 -25.26
CA ALA A 225 1.93 13.87 -24.21
C ALA A 225 1.64 15.30 -24.66
N PHE A 226 2.60 16.01 -25.26
CA PHE A 226 2.37 17.38 -25.72
C PHE A 226 1.32 17.46 -26.84
N VAL A 227 1.36 16.55 -27.82
CA VAL A 227 0.33 16.46 -28.87
C VAL A 227 -1.05 16.24 -28.25
N THR A 228 -1.17 15.30 -27.31
CA THR A 228 -2.44 15.03 -26.63
C THR A 228 -2.96 16.23 -25.84
N LEU A 229 -2.07 16.98 -25.19
CA LEU A 229 -2.44 18.20 -24.46
C LEU A 229 -2.96 19.28 -25.42
N GLU A 230 -2.33 19.44 -26.58
CA GLU A 230 -2.77 20.39 -27.60
C GLU A 230 -4.09 20.00 -28.26
N ASP A 231 -4.25 18.72 -28.62
CA ASP A 231 -5.50 18.24 -29.23
C ASP A 231 -6.71 18.45 -28.31
N ASN A 232 -6.50 18.35 -27.00
CA ASN A 232 -7.54 18.47 -25.98
C ASN A 232 -7.83 19.91 -25.52
N GLY A 233 -6.85 20.81 -25.54
CA GLY A 233 -6.99 22.20 -25.07
C GLY A 233 -6.90 23.28 -26.16
N GLY A 234 -6.58 22.89 -27.40
CA GLY A 234 -6.57 23.77 -28.56
C GLY A 234 -5.42 24.80 -28.58
N SER A 235 -5.65 25.92 -29.28
CA SER A 235 -4.62 26.91 -29.58
C SER A 235 -4.01 27.60 -28.36
N GLU A 236 -4.76 27.70 -27.25
CA GLU A 236 -4.26 28.28 -26.00
C GLU A 236 -3.14 27.45 -25.39
N VAL A 237 -3.24 26.12 -25.45
CA VAL A 237 -2.23 25.20 -24.93
C VAL A 237 -0.91 25.35 -25.68
N TYR A 238 -0.97 25.42 -27.01
CA TYR A 238 0.22 25.67 -27.83
C TYR A 238 0.94 26.97 -27.41
N GLN A 239 0.19 28.05 -27.17
CA GLN A 239 0.78 29.32 -26.69
C GLN A 239 1.45 29.16 -25.32
N ILE A 240 0.82 28.43 -24.39
CA ILE A 240 1.38 28.15 -23.06
C ILE A 240 2.68 27.33 -23.17
N ILE A 241 2.69 26.29 -24.02
CA ILE A 241 3.87 25.45 -24.26
C ILE A 241 4.97 26.29 -24.88
N LYS A 242 4.68 27.04 -25.95
CA LYS A 242 5.66 27.89 -26.65
C LYS A 242 6.24 28.98 -25.75
N GLN A 243 5.44 29.54 -24.84
CA GLN A 243 5.91 30.51 -23.84
C GLN A 243 6.92 29.88 -22.87
N LYS A 244 6.75 28.60 -22.51
CA LYS A 244 7.64 27.89 -21.57
C LYS A 244 8.82 27.22 -22.26
N ILE A 245 8.65 26.82 -23.51
CA ILE A 245 9.61 26.08 -24.32
C ILE A 245 9.67 26.76 -25.71
N PRO A 246 10.49 27.81 -25.87
CA PRO A 246 10.57 28.53 -27.15
C PRO A 246 10.99 27.65 -28.33
N THR A 247 11.76 26.59 -28.06
CA THR A 247 12.24 25.62 -29.06
C THR A 247 11.19 24.57 -29.45
N TYR A 248 10.02 24.54 -28.79
CA TYR A 248 8.97 23.59 -29.11
C TYR A 248 8.36 23.90 -30.49
N SER A 249 8.21 22.89 -31.33
CA SER A 249 7.57 22.97 -32.63
C SER A 249 6.75 21.72 -32.86
N ASN A 250 5.52 21.87 -33.34
CA ASN A 250 4.73 20.74 -33.79
C ASN A 250 5.42 20.12 -35.00
N PHE A 251 5.65 18.82 -34.95
CA PHE A 251 6.21 18.03 -36.05
C PHE A 251 5.10 17.37 -36.85
#